data_AF-A0A345CPV3-F1
#
_entry.id   AF-A0A345CPV3-F1
#
_cell.length_a   1.000
_cell.length_b   1.000
_cell.length_c   1.000
_cell.angle_alpha   90.00
_cell.angle_beta   90.00
_cell.angle_gamma   90.00
#
_symmetry.space_group_name_H-M   'P 1'
#
loop_
_entity.id
_entity.type
_entity.pdbx_description
1 polymer ?
#
loop_
_entity_poly.entity_id
_entity_poly.type
_entity_poly.pdbx_seq_one_letter_code
_entity_poly.pdbx_strand_id
1 'polypeptide(L)' 'MKSITMFIAIIPLICLITCIFLYGLNRKNYHHLLDKLQKENILPTFYAYHANMGFIGAPVMAYLFFGLQRKKNYHF' A
#
# COMPACT_ATOMS: atom_id res chain seq x y z
N MET A 1 18.08 10.51 28.75
CA MET A 1 18.06 9.32 27.86
C MET A 1 16.68 8.63 27.81
N LYS A 2 16.02 8.36 28.95
CA LYS A 2 14.67 7.72 28.97
C LYS A 2 13.61 8.42 28.09
N SER A 3 13.57 9.75 28.10
CA SER A 3 12.60 10.53 27.31
C SER A 3 12.81 10.36 25.79
N ILE A 4 14.05 10.39 25.31
CA ILE A 4 14.39 10.21 23.88
C ILE A 4 14.00 8.79 23.41
N THR A 5 14.30 7.77 24.21
CA THR A 5 13.90 6.39 23.91
C THR A 5 12.38 6.24 23.83
N MET A 6 11.63 6.97 24.66
CA MET A 6 10.17 6.99 24.63
C MET A 6 9.62 7.63 23.35
N PHE A 7 10.20 8.75 22.91
CA PHE A 7 9.83 9.39 21.65
C PHE A 7 10.09 8.49 20.43
N ILE A 8 11.23 7.80 20.41
CA ILE A 8 11.59 6.85 19.34
C ILE A 8 10.56 5.70 19.25
N ALA A 9 9.95 5.30 20.36
CA ALA A 9 8.93 4.24 20.38
C ALA A 9 7.52 4.75 20.03
N ILE A 10 7.16 5.97 20.44
CA ILE A 10 5.80 6.52 20.25
C ILE A 10 5.57 6.97 18.81
N ILE A 11 6.57 7.57 18.16
CA ILE A 11 6.42 8.11 16.79
C ILE A 11 6.03 7.01 15.78
N PRO A 12 6.70 5.84 15.72
CA PRO A 12 6.30 4.76 14.82
C PRO A 12 4.89 4.25 15.08
N LEU A 13 4.46 4.22 16.35
CA LEU A 13 3.12 3.78 16.73
C LEU A 13 2.05 4.74 16.18
N ILE A 14 2.25 6.05 16.35
CA ILE A 14 1.34 7.06 15.80
C ILE A 14 1.32 7.01 14.26
N CYS A 15 2.47 6.83 13.62
CA CYS A 15 2.55 6.63 12.17
C CYS A 15 1.80 5.39 11.71
N LEU A 16 1.92 4.27 12.44
CA LEU A 16 1.23 3.03 12.10
C LEU A 16 -0.29 3.18 12.23
N ILE A 17 -0.77 3.82 13.30
CA ILE A 17 -2.20 4.09 13.51
C ILE A 17 -2.76 4.98 12.40
N THR A 18 -2.05 6.06 12.05
CA THR A 18 -2.49 6.96 10.97
C THR A 18 -2.50 6.26 9.61
N CYS A 19 -1.51 5.42 9.30
CA CYS A 19 -1.51 4.60 8.08
C CYS A 19 -2.70 3.63 8.01
N ILE A 20 -3.01 2.94 9.12
CA ILE A 20 -4.16 2.02 9.18
C ILE A 20 -5.47 2.79 8.97
N PHE A 21 -5.61 3.95 9.58
CA PHE A 21 -6.81 4.79 9.43
C PHE A 21 -6.98 5.27 7.99
N LEU A 22 -5.91 5.79 7.37
CA LEU A 22 -5.90 6.21 5.97
C LEU A 22 -6.24 5.06 5.01
N TYR A 23 -5.69 3.87 5.27
CA TYR A 23 -6.05 2.68 4.50
C TYR A 23 -7.52 2.33 4.67
N GLY A 24 -8.04 2.35 5.91
CA GLY A 24 -9.44 2.08 6.20
C GLY A 24 -10.40 3.02 5.44
N LEU A 25 -10.11 4.32 5.44
CA LEU A 25 -10.89 5.32 4.71
C LEU A 25 -10.87 5.08 3.19
N ASN A 26 -9.72 4.67 2.64
CA ASN A 26 -9.54 4.47 1.20
C ASN A 26 -9.78 3.03 0.74
N ARG A 27 -10.13 2.12 1.65
CA ARG A 27 -10.20 0.67 1.40
C ARG A 27 -11.10 0.32 0.22
N LYS A 28 -12.26 0.98 0.11
CA LYS A 28 -13.20 0.76 -0.99
C LYS A 28 -12.58 1.10 -2.35
N ASN A 29 -11.97 2.28 -2.45
CA ASN A 29 -11.31 2.74 -3.68
C ASN A 29 -10.09 1.88 -4.01
N TYR A 30 -9.32 1.47 -2.99
CA TYR A 30 -8.18 0.57 -3.13
C TYR A 30 -8.58 -0.77 -3.76
N HIS A 31 -9.61 -1.44 -3.24
CA HIS A 31 -10.08 -2.71 -3.80
C HIS A 31 -10.71 -2.53 -5.18
N HIS A 32 -11.46 -1.45 -5.40
CA HIS A 32 -12.01 -1.15 -6.73
C HIS A 32 -10.91 -1.02 -7.80
N LEU A 33 -9.79 -0.34 -7.49
CA LEU A 33 -8.65 -0.21 -8.40
C LEU A 33 -7.93 -1.55 -8.62
N LEU A 34 -7.77 -2.34 -7.57
CA LEU A 34 -7.18 -3.68 -7.66
C LEU A 34 -8.01 -4.61 -8.54
N ASP A 35 -9.32 -4.67 -8.32
CA ASP A 35 -10.24 -5.51 -9.09
C ASP A 35 -10.21 -5.13 -10.57
N LYS A 36 -10.18 -3.82 -10.86
CA LYS A 36 -10.04 -3.34 -12.24
C LYS A 36 -8.72 -3.77 -12.86
N LEU A 37 -7.61 -3.62 -12.12
CA LEU A 37 -6.29 -4.00 -12.59
C LEU A 37 -6.19 -5.50 -12.89
N GLN A 38 -6.75 -6.35 -12.02
CA GLN A 38 -6.75 -7.82 -12.16
C GLN A 38 -7.69 -8.32 -13.26
N LYS A 39 -8.78 -7.61 -13.55
CA LYS A 39 -9.67 -7.95 -14.67
C LYS A 39 -9.04 -7.66 -16.02
N GLU A 40 -8.29 -6.56 -16.12
CA GLU A 40 -7.69 -6.12 -17.37
C GLU A 40 -6.31 -6.75 -17.63
N ASN A 41 -5.62 -7.25 -16.59
CA ASN A 41 -4.23 -7.71 -16.70
C ASN A 41 -3.95 -8.92 -15.81
N ILE A 42 -3.05 -9.81 -16.26
CA ILE A 42 -2.44 -10.84 -15.40
C ILE A 42 -1.28 -10.19 -14.65
N LEU A 43 -1.41 -10.07 -13.32
CA LEU A 43 -0.34 -9.50 -12.49
C LEU A 43 0.81 -10.50 -12.32
N PRO A 44 2.08 -10.05 -12.37
CA PRO A 44 3.20 -10.89 -11.96
C PRO A 44 3.02 -11.37 -10.53
N THR A 45 3.57 -12.55 -10.22
CA THR A 45 3.43 -13.24 -8.93
C THR A 45 3.71 -12.34 -7.73
N PHE A 46 4.72 -11.47 -7.81
CA PHE A 46 5.05 -10.52 -6.75
C PHE A 46 3.90 -9.54 -6.46
N TYR A 47 3.29 -8.95 -7.49
CA TYR A 47 2.19 -8.01 -7.33
C TYR A 47 0.88 -8.73 -6.99
N ALA A 48 0.64 -9.90 -7.57
CA ALA A 48 -0.53 -10.73 -7.24
C ALA A 48 -0.53 -11.13 -5.74
N TYR A 49 0.63 -11.48 -5.19
CA TYR A 49 0.78 -11.78 -3.77
C TYR A 49 0.40 -10.57 -2.91
N HIS A 50 1.00 -9.41 -3.17
CA HIS A 50 0.74 -8.19 -2.39
C HIS A 50 -0.70 -7.66 -2.55
N ALA A 51 -1.35 -7.88 -3.69
CA ALA A 51 -2.76 -7.50 -3.90
C ALA A 51 -3.70 -8.21 -2.91
N ASN A 52 -3.35 -9.42 -2.45
CA ASN A 52 -4.15 -10.22 -1.53
C ASN A 52 -3.85 -9.94 -0.04
N MET A 53 -2.87 -9.08 0.27
CA MET A 53 -2.41 -8.84 1.65
C MET A 53 -3.12 -7.67 2.35
N GLY A 54 -4.05 -6.98 1.68
CA GLY A 54 -4.76 -5.84 2.24
C GLY A 54 -3.81 -4.70 2.64
N PHE A 55 -3.90 -4.22 3.88
CA PHE A 55 -3.07 -3.10 4.37
C PHE A 55 -1.57 -3.33 4.16
N ILE A 56 -1.08 -4.54 4.43
CA ILE A 56 0.35 -4.87 4.35
C ILE A 56 0.86 -4.76 2.91
N GLY A 57 0.04 -5.12 1.93
CA GLY A 57 0.37 -5.02 0.50
C GLY A 57 0.04 -3.67 -0.13
N ALA A 58 -0.70 -2.81 0.57
CA ALA A 58 -1.14 -1.52 0.06
C ALA A 58 0.01 -0.59 -0.40
N PRO A 59 1.17 -0.50 0.29
CA PRO A 59 2.28 0.33 -0.17
C PRO A 59 2.86 -0.12 -1.50
N VAL A 60 3.02 -1.43 -1.71
CA VAL A 60 3.55 -2.02 -2.94
C VAL A 60 2.58 -1.79 -4.11
N MET A 61 1.28 -1.97 -3.86
CA MET A 61 0.23 -1.69 -4.85
C MET A 61 0.12 -0.20 -5.16
N ALA A 62 0.26 0.68 -4.15
CA ALA A 62 0.28 2.12 -4.37
C ALA A 62 1.45 2.53 -5.27
N TYR A 63 2.65 1.97 -5.04
CA TYR A 63 3.81 2.20 -5.90
C TYR A 63 3.53 1.81 -7.36
N LEU A 64 2.93 0.63 -7.56
CA LEU A 64 2.51 0.15 -8.87
C LEU A 64 1.53 1.12 -9.55
N PHE A 65 0.46 1.50 -8.86
CA PHE A 65 -0.53 2.45 -9.38
C PHE A 65 0.09 3.80 -9.74
N PHE A 66 1.02 4.31 -8.92
CA PHE A 66 1.69 5.57 -9.19
C PHE A 66 2.53 5.54 -10.47
N GLY A 67 3.25 4.46 -10.77
CA GLY A 67 3.98 4.43 -12.04
C GLY A 67 3.11 4.15 -13.25
N LEU A 68 1.99 3.42 -13.08
CA LEU A 68 0.98 3.25 -14.14
C LEU A 68 0.40 4.62 -14.51
N GLN A 69 0.07 5.44 -13.51
CA GLN A 69 -0.38 6.82 -13.71
C GLN A 69 0.68 7.67 -14.44
N ARG A 70 1.96 7.48 -14.10
CA ARG A 70 3.08 8.21 -14.71
C ARG A 70 3.50 7.68 -16.08
N LYS A 71 2.77 6.71 -16.66
CA LYS A 71 3.15 5.99 -17.90
C LYS A 71 4.60 5.50 -17.88
N LYS A 72 5.16 5.20 -16.71
CA LYS A 72 6.45 4.51 -16.66
C LYS A 72 6.20 3.11 -17.20
N ASN A 73 6.95 2.73 -18.23
CA ASN A 73 6.93 1.37 -18.76
C ASN A 73 7.44 0.43 -17.66
N TYR A 74 6.51 -0.12 -16.89
CA TYR A 74 6.80 -1.31 -16.11
C TYR A 74 6.92 -2.45 -17.11
N HIS A 75 8.14 -2.93 -17.33
CA HIS A 75 8.35 -4.22 -17.95
C HIS A 75 7.89 -5.24 -16.91
N PHE A 76 6.67 -5.74 -17.09
CA PHE A 76 6.13 -6.86 -16.35
C PHE A 76 6.66 -8.18 -16.90
#